data_AF-A0A0E3Z328-F1
#
_entry.id   AF-A0A0E3Z328-F1
#
_cell.length_a   1.000
_cell.length_b   1.000
_cell.length_c   1.000
_cell.angle_alpha   90.00
_cell.angle_beta   90.00
_cell.angle_gamma   90.00
#
_symmetry.space_group_name_H-M   'P 1'
#
loop_
_entity.id
_entity.type
_entity.pdbx_description
1 polymer ?
#
loop_
_entity_poly.entity_id
_entity_poly.type
_entity_poly.pdbx_seq_one_letter_code
_entity_poly.pdbx_strand_id
1 'polypeptide(L)'
;MDQLKDLADDRLLHRCTYCGSLDDTRDHVPSRVLLDAPLPENLPVVPACKACNSGFSRDEEYLACLVECVVAGSTDPDDMRRPVVAAILRRSQALRARIEAAKSVSDGHIQFDVEPERIRHILLKLARGHAAFELSRACREEPSTLWWRPLALLSEEELAPFEEAHVVGLLGEIGSRGSQRTMVIQPILQASDGTQTMLGMGMVINDWIDVQDERYRYLAIDDANGVNIKIVIGEYLACEVAWND
;
A
#
# COMPACT_ATOMS: atom_id res chain seq x y z
N MET A 1 1.14 -13.62 5.53
CA MET A 1 2.42 -13.20 4.92
C MET A 1 3.56 -14.04 5.47
N ASP A 2 4.33 -14.68 4.58
CA ASP A 2 5.55 -15.42 4.95
C ASP A 2 6.67 -14.48 5.43
N GLN A 3 7.39 -14.91 6.46
CA GLN A 3 8.54 -14.16 6.98
C GLN A 3 9.79 -14.43 6.14
N LEU A 4 10.21 -13.42 5.38
CA LEU A 4 11.48 -13.42 4.68
C LEU A 4 12.50 -12.60 5.47
N LYS A 5 13.69 -13.18 5.67
CA LYS A 5 14.83 -12.47 6.24
C LYS A 5 15.38 -11.52 5.19
N ASP A 6 15.73 -10.32 5.62
CA ASP A 6 16.51 -9.43 4.76
C ASP A 6 17.94 -9.95 4.67
N LEU A 7 18.41 -10.19 3.46
CA LEU A 7 19.78 -10.60 3.16
C LEU A 7 20.49 -9.56 2.29
N ALA A 8 19.84 -8.42 2.01
CA ALA A 8 20.44 -7.32 1.27
C ALA A 8 21.59 -6.68 2.05
N ASP A 9 22.41 -5.91 1.34
CA ASP A 9 23.48 -5.14 1.96
C ASP A 9 22.91 -4.16 3.00
N ASP A 10 23.32 -4.33 4.26
CA ASP A 10 22.81 -3.52 5.36
C ASP A 10 23.03 -2.01 5.12
N ARG A 11 24.04 -1.65 4.32
CA ARG A 11 24.43 -0.28 3.98
C ARG A 11 23.36 0.51 3.25
N LEU A 12 22.39 -0.16 2.65
CA LEU A 12 21.32 0.44 1.89
C LEU A 12 20.31 1.20 2.78
N LEU A 13 20.10 0.76 4.02
CA LEU A 13 19.02 1.26 4.89
C LEU A 13 19.45 1.55 6.35
N HIS A 14 20.52 2.31 6.56
CA HIS A 14 21.04 2.68 7.90
C HIS A 14 20.52 4.02 8.48
N ARG A 15 19.39 4.52 7.99
CA ARG A 15 18.85 5.85 8.36
C ARG A 15 17.34 5.82 8.33
N CYS A 16 16.71 6.84 8.92
CA CYS A 16 15.27 7.06 8.81
C CYS A 16 14.82 6.90 7.35
N THR A 17 13.89 5.96 7.11
CA THR A 17 13.35 5.66 5.79
C THR A 17 12.82 6.91 5.11
N TYR A 18 12.18 7.80 5.87
CA TYR A 18 11.45 8.93 5.31
C TYR A 18 12.30 10.16 5.01
N CYS A 19 13.25 10.52 5.88
CA CYS A 19 14.01 11.77 5.77
C CYS A 19 15.54 11.61 5.77
N GLY A 20 16.05 10.40 5.98
CA GLY A 20 17.49 10.13 6.01
C GLY A 20 18.22 10.68 7.25
N SER A 21 17.53 11.24 8.24
CA SER A 21 18.15 11.53 9.53
C SER A 21 18.50 10.24 10.30
N LEU A 22 19.21 10.37 11.40
CA LEU A 22 19.44 9.24 12.30
C LEU A 22 18.09 8.71 12.81
N ASP A 23 17.90 7.41 12.71
CA ASP A 23 16.75 6.70 13.24
C ASP A 23 16.95 6.37 14.72
N ASP A 24 15.88 6.52 15.48
CA ASP A 24 15.83 6.23 16.92
C ASP A 24 14.53 5.50 17.30
N THR A 25 13.68 5.21 16.31
CA THR A 25 12.40 4.53 16.46
C THR A 25 12.15 3.56 15.30
N ARG A 26 11.04 2.81 15.37
CA ARG A 26 10.56 1.94 14.29
C ARG A 26 9.13 2.33 13.93
N ASP A 27 8.82 2.33 12.64
CA ASP A 27 7.49 2.62 12.12
C ASP A 27 6.93 1.37 11.42
N HIS A 28 5.62 1.18 11.51
CA HIS A 28 4.92 0.06 10.90
C HIS A 28 4.49 0.38 9.47
N VAL A 29 4.65 -0.60 8.59
CA VAL A 29 4.25 -0.50 7.18
C VAL A 29 3.56 -1.81 6.78
N PRO A 30 2.23 -1.86 6.61
CA PRO A 30 1.30 -0.75 6.76
C PRO A 30 1.18 -0.24 8.19
N SER A 31 0.66 0.98 8.32
CA SER A 31 0.26 1.55 9.59
C SER A 31 -0.79 0.69 10.27
N ARG A 32 -0.62 0.40 11.57
CA ARG A 32 -1.53 -0.49 12.32
C ARG A 32 -2.99 -0.05 12.30
N VAL A 33 -3.26 1.25 12.16
CA VAL A 33 -4.63 1.79 12.10
C VAL A 33 -5.37 1.40 10.82
N LEU A 34 -4.65 0.97 9.78
CA LEU A 34 -5.22 0.46 8.53
C LEU A 34 -5.58 -1.03 8.61
N LEU A 35 -5.26 -1.69 9.73
CA LEU A 35 -5.53 -3.10 9.96
C LEU A 35 -6.50 -3.30 11.13
N ASP A 36 -7.03 -4.50 11.24
CA ASP A 36 -7.93 -4.94 12.31
C ASP A 36 -7.28 -5.98 13.22
N ALA A 37 -7.73 -6.04 14.47
CA ALA A 37 -7.25 -7.05 15.42
C ALA A 37 -7.95 -8.40 15.17
N PRO A 38 -7.25 -9.55 15.31
CA PRO A 38 -5.84 -9.67 15.66
C PRO A 38 -4.92 -9.24 14.50
N LEU A 39 -3.87 -8.50 14.85
CA LEU A 39 -2.88 -8.06 13.85
C LEU A 39 -2.05 -9.27 13.37
N PRO A 40 -1.58 -9.26 12.11
CA PRO A 40 -0.57 -10.21 11.65
C PRO A 40 0.63 -10.24 12.61
N GLU A 41 1.11 -11.43 12.95
CA GLU A 41 2.19 -11.61 13.95
C GLU A 41 3.45 -10.81 13.60
N ASN A 42 3.71 -10.63 12.30
CA ASN A 42 4.98 -10.16 11.77
C ASN A 42 4.81 -8.97 10.83
N LEU A 43 4.11 -7.95 11.33
CA LEU A 43 3.90 -6.70 10.60
C LEU A 43 5.23 -6.07 10.19
N PRO A 44 5.39 -5.65 8.92
CA PRO A 44 6.61 -5.01 8.48
C PRO A 44 6.91 -3.73 9.26
N VAL A 45 8.20 -3.50 9.48
CA VAL A 45 8.72 -2.42 10.30
C VAL A 45 9.99 -1.86 9.67
N VAL A 46 10.08 -0.54 9.60
CA VAL A 46 11.21 0.18 9.00
C VAL A 46 11.83 1.17 10.00
N PRO A 47 13.13 1.50 9.86
CA PRO A 47 13.77 2.51 10.68
C PRO A 47 13.16 3.90 10.46
N ALA A 48 12.88 4.62 11.54
CA ALA A 48 12.31 5.96 11.48
C ALA A 48 12.86 6.86 12.59
N CYS A 49 13.05 8.14 12.29
CA CYS A 49 13.28 9.12 13.35
C CYS A 49 11.96 9.47 14.04
N LYS A 50 12.05 9.88 15.31
CA LYS A 50 10.89 10.29 16.11
C LYS A 50 10.03 11.35 15.45
N ALA A 51 10.65 12.32 14.76
CA ALA A 51 9.93 13.41 14.09
C ALA A 51 9.04 12.89 12.94
N CYS A 52 9.54 12.00 12.10
CA CYS A 52 8.73 11.39 11.04
C CYS A 52 7.67 10.46 11.62
N ASN A 53 8.07 9.53 12.48
CA ASN A 53 7.16 8.52 13.06
C ASN A 53 5.96 9.17 13.78
N SER A 54 6.20 10.21 14.59
CA SER A 54 5.10 10.94 15.25
C SER A 54 4.34 11.89 14.33
N GLY A 55 4.94 12.33 13.22
CA GLY A 55 4.36 13.26 12.27
C GLY A 55 3.20 12.68 11.45
N PHE A 56 3.16 11.36 11.24
CA PHE A 56 2.13 10.72 10.41
C PHE A 56 0.80 10.47 11.14
N SER A 57 0.82 10.32 12.47
CA SER A 57 -0.29 9.76 13.25
C SER A 57 -1.67 10.37 12.98
N ARG A 58 -1.76 11.71 12.84
CA ARG A 58 -3.04 12.39 12.57
C ARG A 58 -3.59 12.11 11.18
N ASP A 59 -2.70 12.02 10.18
CA ASP A 59 -3.09 11.77 8.80
C ASP A 59 -3.40 10.29 8.58
N GLU A 60 -2.77 9.40 9.33
CA GLU A 60 -3.10 7.96 9.34
C GLU A 60 -4.51 7.72 9.90
N GLU A 61 -4.84 8.35 11.05
CA GLU A 61 -6.20 8.29 11.60
C GLU A 61 -7.22 8.88 10.63
N TYR A 62 -6.89 10.00 9.98
CA TYR A 62 -7.73 10.62 8.96
C TYR A 62 -8.00 9.67 7.81
N LEU A 63 -6.96 9.09 7.19
CA LEU A 63 -7.10 8.17 6.07
C LEU A 63 -7.92 6.93 6.46
N ALA A 64 -7.61 6.31 7.60
CA ALA A 64 -8.30 5.10 8.06
C ALA A 64 -9.80 5.36 8.32
N CYS A 65 -10.13 6.49 8.95
CA CYS A 65 -11.51 6.86 9.21
C CYS A 65 -12.23 7.26 7.92
N LEU A 66 -11.58 8.02 7.04
CA LEU A 66 -12.16 8.46 5.78
C LEU A 66 -12.55 7.26 4.90
N VAL A 67 -11.65 6.30 4.70
CA VAL A 67 -11.93 5.10 3.89
C VAL A 67 -13.15 4.35 4.43
N GLU A 68 -13.21 4.11 5.74
CA GLU A 68 -14.34 3.40 6.35
C GLU A 68 -15.64 4.20 6.27
N CYS A 69 -15.60 5.52 6.53
CA CYS A 69 -16.77 6.41 6.44
C CYS A 69 -17.34 6.46 5.02
N VAL A 70 -16.47 6.50 4.00
CA VAL A 70 -16.88 6.51 2.60
C VAL A 70 -17.57 5.19 2.23
N VAL A 71 -16.98 4.06 2.63
CA VAL A 71 -17.56 2.74 2.36
C VAL A 71 -18.89 2.54 3.09
N ALA A 72 -19.02 3.07 4.32
CA ALA A 72 -20.27 3.02 5.08
C ALA A 72 -21.31 4.06 4.63
N GLY A 73 -20.90 5.10 3.89
CA GLY A 73 -21.76 6.26 3.58
C GLY A 73 -22.16 7.07 4.82
N SER A 74 -21.44 6.92 5.94
CA SER A 74 -21.78 7.51 7.24
C SER A 74 -20.53 7.92 8.00
N THR A 75 -20.66 8.90 8.89
CA THR A 75 -19.62 9.21 9.89
C THR A 75 -20.05 8.80 11.30
N ASP A 76 -21.20 8.12 11.43
CA ASP A 76 -21.63 7.60 12.71
C ASP A 76 -20.76 6.41 13.13
N PRO A 77 -20.12 6.45 14.31
CA PRO A 77 -19.35 5.32 14.81
C PRO A 77 -20.13 4.01 14.92
N ASP A 78 -21.45 4.06 15.06
CA ASP A 78 -22.30 2.88 15.18
C ASP A 78 -22.54 2.19 13.81
N ASP A 79 -22.29 2.90 12.71
CA ASP A 79 -22.37 2.37 11.34
C ASP A 79 -21.03 1.77 10.85
N MET A 80 -19.95 1.92 11.62
CA MET A 80 -18.61 1.46 11.22
C MET A 80 -18.44 -0.04 11.43
N ARG A 81 -17.99 -0.76 10.41
CA ARG A 81 -17.71 -2.20 10.52
C ARG A 81 -16.43 -2.47 11.30
N ARG A 82 -15.45 -1.56 11.18
CA ARG A 82 -14.15 -1.66 11.87
C ARG A 82 -14.21 -1.10 13.29
N PRO A 83 -14.03 -1.94 14.34
CA PRO A 83 -14.08 -1.47 15.73
C PRO A 83 -13.02 -0.42 16.06
N VAL A 84 -11.84 -0.51 15.44
CA VAL A 84 -10.75 0.46 15.62
C VAL A 84 -11.16 1.85 15.12
N VAL A 85 -11.83 1.93 13.96
CA VAL A 85 -12.32 3.19 13.38
C VAL A 85 -13.47 3.74 14.22
N ALA A 86 -14.43 2.90 14.60
CA ALA A 86 -15.53 3.30 15.49
C ALA A 86 -14.99 3.93 16.78
N ALA A 87 -13.97 3.31 17.39
CA ALA A 87 -13.33 3.84 18.59
C ALA A 87 -12.62 5.18 18.35
N ILE A 88 -11.98 5.37 17.19
CA ILE A 88 -11.36 6.66 16.80
C ILE A 88 -12.42 7.75 16.67
N LEU A 89 -13.50 7.49 15.93
CA LEU A 89 -14.56 8.48 15.71
C LEU A 89 -15.31 8.83 17.00
N ARG A 90 -15.49 7.88 17.93
CA ARG A 90 -16.05 8.16 19.27
C ARG A 90 -15.12 9.03 20.13
N ARG A 91 -13.81 8.75 20.14
CA ARG A 91 -12.85 9.51 20.96
C ARG A 91 -12.53 10.89 20.38
N SER A 92 -12.51 11.02 19.06
CA SER A 92 -12.07 12.21 18.34
C SER A 92 -13.25 12.88 17.63
N GLN A 93 -14.04 13.63 18.40
CA GLN A 93 -15.17 14.38 17.86
C GLN A 93 -14.75 15.38 16.79
N ALA A 94 -13.56 15.98 16.94
CA ALA A 94 -13.00 16.92 15.96
C ALA A 94 -12.71 16.24 14.62
N LEU A 95 -12.18 15.00 14.62
CA LEU A 95 -11.95 14.24 13.38
C LEU A 95 -13.27 13.82 12.74
N ARG A 96 -14.23 13.32 13.53
CA ARG A 96 -15.58 12.98 13.03
C ARG A 96 -16.23 14.18 12.37
N ALA A 97 -16.27 15.33 13.05
CA ALA A 97 -16.85 16.56 12.52
C ALA A 97 -16.14 17.04 11.26
N ARG A 98 -14.82 16.86 11.16
CA ARG A 98 -14.03 17.20 9.97
C ARG A 98 -14.42 16.36 8.76
N ILE A 99 -14.57 15.04 8.93
CA ILE A 99 -14.99 14.14 7.85
C ILE A 99 -16.46 14.40 7.48
N GLU A 100 -17.34 14.63 8.46
CA GLU A 100 -18.75 14.94 8.22
C GLU A 100 -18.93 16.27 7.47
N ALA A 101 -18.14 17.30 7.81
CA ALA A 101 -18.15 18.56 7.07
C ALA A 101 -17.66 18.42 5.62
N ALA A 102 -16.89 17.37 5.34
CA ALA A 102 -16.45 17.01 3.99
C ALA A 102 -17.52 16.23 3.21
N LYS A 103 -18.56 15.71 3.88
CA LYS A 103 -19.61 14.91 3.26
C LYS A 103 -20.66 15.81 2.61
N SER A 104 -21.02 15.50 1.37
CA SER A 104 -22.16 16.09 0.67
C SER A 104 -23.07 14.99 0.14
N VAL A 105 -24.37 15.30 0.04
CA VAL A 105 -25.38 14.40 -0.51
C VAL A 105 -26.06 15.12 -1.67
N SER A 106 -25.89 14.58 -2.88
CA SER A 106 -26.42 15.14 -4.12
C SER A 106 -27.09 14.01 -4.91
N ASP A 107 -28.36 14.19 -5.28
CA ASP A 107 -29.12 13.20 -6.07
C ASP A 107 -29.12 11.77 -5.52
N GLY A 108 -29.08 11.62 -4.20
CA GLY A 108 -29.01 10.31 -3.52
C GLY A 108 -27.61 9.69 -3.50
N HIS A 109 -26.61 10.36 -4.08
CA HIS A 109 -25.20 9.97 -4.02
C HIS A 109 -24.50 10.71 -2.89
N ILE A 110 -23.70 9.96 -2.12
CA ILE A 110 -22.85 10.50 -1.07
C ILE A 110 -21.47 10.72 -1.66
N GLN A 111 -20.96 11.95 -1.52
CA GLN A 111 -19.61 12.32 -1.90
C GLN A 111 -18.86 12.88 -0.69
N PHE A 112 -17.55 12.68 -0.66
CA PHE A 112 -16.67 13.30 0.33
C PHE A 112 -15.66 14.19 -0.41
N ASP A 113 -15.60 15.46 -0.06
CA ASP A 113 -14.57 16.40 -0.49
C ASP A 113 -13.33 16.20 0.39
N VAL A 114 -12.44 15.32 -0.06
CA VAL A 114 -11.32 14.83 0.76
C VAL A 114 -10.21 15.86 0.88
N GLU A 115 -9.33 15.72 1.89
CA GLU A 115 -8.10 16.51 2.01
C GLU A 115 -6.95 15.79 1.28
N PRO A 116 -6.67 16.11 -0.01
CA PRO A 116 -5.76 15.31 -0.83
C PRO A 116 -4.33 15.28 -0.29
N GLU A 117 -3.88 16.35 0.37
CA GLU A 117 -2.54 16.44 0.95
C GLU A 117 -2.34 15.43 2.10
N ARG A 118 -3.36 15.19 2.93
CA ARG A 118 -3.28 14.19 4.02
C ARG A 118 -3.21 12.78 3.46
N ILE A 119 -4.01 12.51 2.42
CA ILE A 119 -4.03 11.21 1.74
C ILE A 119 -2.67 10.98 1.06
N ARG A 120 -2.20 11.94 0.27
CA ARG A 120 -0.89 11.91 -0.39
C ARG A 120 0.23 11.65 0.61
N HIS A 121 0.22 12.36 1.75
CA HIS A 121 1.24 12.24 2.77
C HIS A 121 1.37 10.81 3.30
N ILE A 122 0.25 10.13 3.56
CA ILE A 122 0.26 8.75 4.05
C ILE A 122 0.54 7.73 2.95
N LEU A 123 0.00 7.92 1.74
CA LEU A 123 0.29 7.01 0.64
C LEU A 123 1.78 7.03 0.26
N LEU A 124 2.41 8.21 0.25
CA LEU A 124 3.85 8.34 0.05
C LEU A 124 4.66 7.72 1.20
N LYS A 125 4.21 7.88 2.45
CA LYS A 125 4.79 7.22 3.62
C LYS A 125 4.77 5.69 3.46
N LEU A 126 3.61 5.12 3.12
CA LEU A 126 3.43 3.68 2.96
C LEU A 126 4.27 3.14 1.80
N ALA A 127 4.26 3.82 0.65
CA ALA A 127 5.04 3.42 -0.51
C ALA A 127 6.55 3.40 -0.23
N ARG A 128 7.10 4.47 0.38
CA ARG A 128 8.51 4.50 0.82
C ARG A 128 8.82 3.41 1.84
N GLY A 129 7.89 3.16 2.74
CA GLY A 129 8.00 2.07 3.72
C GLY A 129 8.11 0.70 3.06
N HIS A 130 7.27 0.41 2.08
CA HIS A 130 7.27 -0.86 1.35
C HIS A 130 8.50 -1.01 0.45
N ALA A 131 8.91 0.07 -0.23
CA ALA A 131 10.15 0.09 -0.99
C ALA A 131 11.36 -0.23 -0.10
N ALA A 132 11.43 0.36 1.10
CA ALA A 132 12.50 0.06 2.04
C ALA A 132 12.41 -1.38 2.55
N PHE A 133 11.24 -1.81 3.01
CA PHE A 133 11.09 -3.13 3.62
C PHE A 133 11.28 -4.28 2.61
N GLU A 134 10.70 -4.19 1.42
CA GLU A 134 10.77 -5.27 0.44
C GLU A 134 12.03 -5.22 -0.42
N LEU A 135 12.40 -4.02 -0.89
CA LEU A 135 13.35 -3.86 -1.99
C LEU A 135 14.72 -3.34 -1.52
N SER A 136 14.86 -2.99 -0.24
CA SER A 136 16.03 -2.24 0.26
C SER A 136 16.26 -0.90 -0.44
N ARG A 137 15.18 -0.27 -0.95
CA ARG A 137 15.21 1.02 -1.66
C ARG A 137 14.60 2.12 -0.79
N ALA A 138 15.34 3.22 -0.58
CA ALA A 138 14.87 4.28 0.34
C ALA A 138 13.85 5.25 -0.28
N CYS A 139 13.92 5.51 -1.60
CA CYS A 139 12.97 6.31 -2.37
C CYS A 139 12.58 7.66 -1.71
N ARG A 140 13.57 8.42 -1.22
CA ARG A 140 13.34 9.63 -0.39
C ARG A 140 12.99 10.86 -1.20
N GLU A 141 13.37 10.86 -2.47
CA GLU A 141 13.03 11.86 -3.46
C GLU A 141 11.53 11.84 -3.80
N GLU A 142 11.09 12.90 -4.46
CA GLU A 142 9.71 13.01 -4.93
C GLU A 142 9.46 11.96 -6.03
N PRO A 143 8.37 11.18 -5.94
CA PRO A 143 8.09 10.17 -6.96
C PRO A 143 7.79 10.82 -8.32
N SER A 144 8.13 10.12 -9.39
CA SER A 144 7.77 10.49 -10.76
C SER A 144 6.26 10.50 -10.94
N THR A 145 5.56 9.55 -10.31
CA THR A 145 4.10 9.47 -10.28
C THR A 145 3.60 9.05 -8.91
N LEU A 146 2.50 9.64 -8.48
CA LEU A 146 1.71 9.17 -7.35
C LEU A 146 0.27 9.50 -7.62
N TRP A 147 -0.56 8.46 -7.75
CA TRP A 147 -1.99 8.59 -7.91
C TRP A 147 -2.72 7.68 -6.93
N TRP A 148 -3.97 8.03 -6.65
CA TRP A 148 -4.89 7.20 -5.88
C TRP A 148 -6.31 7.45 -6.34
N ARG A 149 -7.12 6.39 -6.35
CA ARG A 149 -8.55 6.42 -6.72
C ARG A 149 -9.28 5.28 -6.05
N PRO A 150 -10.60 5.41 -5.80
CA PRO A 150 -11.43 4.25 -5.50
C PRO A 150 -11.31 3.21 -6.62
N LEU A 151 -11.17 1.92 -6.29
CA LEU A 151 -11.09 0.82 -7.25
C LEU A 151 -12.28 0.83 -8.22
N ALA A 152 -13.48 1.12 -7.71
CA ALA A 152 -14.71 1.21 -8.49
C ALA A 152 -14.71 2.35 -9.53
N LEU A 153 -13.74 3.28 -9.48
CA LEU A 153 -13.58 4.37 -10.45
C LEU A 153 -12.47 4.10 -11.47
N LEU A 154 -11.77 2.97 -11.38
CA LEU A 154 -10.87 2.52 -12.43
C LEU A 154 -11.69 1.89 -13.56
N SER A 155 -11.39 2.28 -14.80
CA SER A 155 -11.89 1.57 -15.98
C SER A 155 -11.31 0.15 -16.05
N GLU A 156 -11.92 -0.72 -16.84
CA GLU A 156 -11.41 -2.09 -17.04
C GLU A 156 -9.96 -2.08 -17.59
N GLU A 157 -9.64 -1.11 -18.45
CA GLU A 157 -8.30 -0.90 -19.02
C GLU A 157 -7.27 -0.41 -17.98
N GLU A 158 -7.70 0.28 -16.92
CA GLU A 158 -6.84 0.70 -15.80
C GLU A 158 -6.73 -0.39 -14.73
N LEU A 159 -7.84 -1.09 -14.45
CA LEU A 159 -7.93 -2.08 -13.38
C LEU A 159 -7.16 -3.35 -13.72
N ALA A 160 -7.27 -3.87 -14.94
CA ALA A 160 -6.58 -5.09 -15.36
C ALA A 160 -5.05 -5.01 -15.14
N PRO A 161 -4.31 -4.03 -15.69
CA PRO A 161 -2.87 -3.92 -15.47
C PRO A 161 -2.51 -3.53 -14.02
N PHE A 162 -3.43 -2.88 -13.29
CA PHE A 162 -3.20 -2.59 -11.88
C PHE A 162 -3.20 -3.88 -11.04
N GLU A 163 -4.18 -4.76 -11.24
CA GLU A 163 -4.38 -6.02 -10.50
C GLU A 163 -3.40 -7.13 -10.91
N GLU A 164 -2.85 -7.09 -12.11
CA GLU A 164 -1.93 -8.11 -12.62
C GLU A 164 -0.64 -8.25 -11.79
N ALA A 165 -0.18 -9.50 -11.66
CA ALA A 165 1.16 -9.81 -11.19
C ALA A 165 2.22 -9.21 -12.13
N HIS A 166 3.34 -8.77 -11.57
CA HIS A 166 4.41 -8.15 -12.34
C HIS A 166 5.30 -9.21 -12.99
N VAL A 167 5.55 -9.09 -14.30
CA VAL A 167 6.55 -9.91 -15.01
C VAL A 167 7.92 -9.25 -14.83
N VAL A 168 8.79 -9.92 -14.09
CA VAL A 168 10.11 -9.38 -13.71
C VAL A 168 11.06 -9.45 -14.92
N GLY A 169 11.47 -8.28 -15.42
CA GLY A 169 12.44 -8.16 -16.52
C GLY A 169 13.88 -8.15 -16.03
N LEU A 170 14.14 -7.47 -14.91
CA LEU A 170 15.43 -7.36 -14.25
C LEU A 170 15.25 -7.58 -12.74
N LEU A 171 16.10 -8.42 -12.16
CA LEU A 171 16.14 -8.56 -10.70
C LEU A 171 16.80 -7.32 -10.10
N GLY A 172 16.11 -6.66 -9.18
CA GLY A 172 16.66 -5.62 -8.31
C GLY A 172 17.69 -6.14 -7.30
N GLU A 173 17.78 -5.52 -6.13
CA GLU A 173 18.77 -5.90 -5.10
C GLU A 173 18.68 -7.38 -4.70
N ILE A 174 19.75 -8.13 -4.98
CA ILE A 174 19.84 -9.56 -4.63
C ILE A 174 19.99 -9.70 -3.12
N GLY A 175 19.12 -10.49 -2.50
CA GLY A 175 19.06 -10.66 -1.05
C GLY A 175 17.96 -9.83 -0.39
N SER A 176 17.39 -8.86 -1.10
CA SER A 176 16.15 -8.21 -0.67
C SER A 176 15.00 -9.22 -0.54
N ARG A 177 13.97 -8.88 0.23
CA ARG A 177 12.77 -9.73 0.33
C ARG A 177 12.07 -9.84 -1.03
N GLY A 178 12.02 -8.76 -1.80
CA GLY A 178 11.48 -8.74 -3.15
C GLY A 178 12.14 -9.78 -4.06
N SER A 179 13.47 -9.88 -4.05
CA SER A 179 14.19 -10.91 -4.84
C SER A 179 13.80 -12.34 -4.44
N GLN A 180 13.51 -12.58 -3.16
CA GLN A 180 13.11 -13.87 -2.61
C GLN A 180 11.63 -14.22 -2.87
N ARG A 181 10.79 -13.23 -3.19
CA ARG A 181 9.36 -13.44 -3.50
C ARG A 181 9.08 -13.81 -4.95
N THR A 182 10.09 -13.68 -5.81
CA THR A 182 9.93 -13.99 -7.23
C THR A 182 9.61 -15.48 -7.44
N MET A 183 8.64 -15.76 -8.32
CA MET A 183 8.22 -17.10 -8.69
C MET A 183 8.55 -17.36 -10.15
N VAL A 184 8.89 -18.60 -10.48
CA VAL A 184 9.03 -19.04 -11.88
C VAL A 184 7.78 -19.79 -12.28
N ILE A 185 7.06 -19.27 -13.27
CA ILE A 185 5.88 -19.91 -13.85
C ILE A 185 6.20 -20.42 -15.26
N GLN A 186 5.55 -21.52 -15.64
CA GLN A 186 5.63 -22.07 -17.00
C GLN A 186 4.24 -21.95 -17.65
N PRO A 187 3.99 -20.91 -18.46
CA PRO A 187 2.66 -20.69 -19.02
C PRO A 187 2.28 -21.77 -20.03
N ILE A 188 1.00 -22.17 -20.00
CA ILE A 188 0.39 -23.09 -20.96
C ILE A 188 -0.60 -22.29 -21.79
N LEU A 189 -0.36 -22.18 -23.09
CA LEU A 189 -1.29 -21.58 -24.03
C LEU A 189 -2.33 -22.60 -24.43
N GLN A 190 -3.61 -22.26 -24.32
CA GLN A 190 -4.71 -23.07 -24.83
C GLN A 190 -5.26 -22.43 -26.11
N ALA A 191 -5.14 -23.14 -27.23
CA ALA A 191 -5.75 -22.75 -28.49
C ALA A 191 -7.28 -22.94 -28.44
N SER A 192 -8.00 -22.29 -29.36
CA SER A 192 -9.46 -22.36 -29.45
C SER A 192 -10.00 -23.77 -29.76
N ASP A 193 -9.18 -24.65 -30.31
CA ASP A 193 -9.48 -26.07 -30.54
C ASP A 193 -9.21 -26.97 -29.33
N GLY A 194 -8.78 -26.39 -28.20
CA GLY A 194 -8.46 -27.09 -26.96
C GLY A 194 -7.01 -27.58 -26.89
N THR A 195 -6.19 -27.37 -27.92
CA THR A 195 -4.77 -27.76 -27.91
C THR A 195 -4.01 -26.94 -26.90
N GLN A 196 -3.31 -27.60 -25.98
CA GLN A 196 -2.45 -26.95 -25.00
C GLN A 196 -0.98 -27.02 -25.42
N THR A 197 -0.34 -25.86 -25.52
CA THR A 197 1.10 -25.72 -25.82
C THR A 197 1.78 -25.10 -24.61
N MET A 198 2.68 -25.85 -23.97
CA MET A 198 3.58 -25.30 -22.96
C MET A 198 4.60 -24.39 -23.65
N LEU A 199 4.69 -23.14 -23.23
CA LEU A 199 5.72 -22.23 -23.72
C LEU A 199 7.08 -22.69 -23.18
N GLY A 200 8.08 -22.79 -24.05
CA GLY A 200 9.41 -23.30 -23.69
C GLY A 200 10.26 -22.36 -22.81
N MET A 201 9.74 -21.17 -22.46
CA MET A 201 10.41 -20.18 -21.64
C MET A 201 9.59 -19.94 -20.37
N GLY A 202 10.21 -20.18 -19.21
CA GLY A 202 9.61 -19.81 -17.94
C GLY A 202 9.60 -18.29 -17.78
N MET A 203 8.56 -17.76 -17.13
CA MET A 203 8.46 -16.35 -16.77
C MET A 203 8.74 -16.20 -15.29
N VAL A 204 9.49 -15.15 -14.93
CA VAL A 204 9.67 -14.75 -13.54
C VAL A 204 8.58 -13.74 -13.22
N ILE A 205 7.80 -13.99 -12.19
CA ILE A 205 6.73 -13.10 -11.74
C ILE A 205 6.91 -12.70 -10.27
N ASN A 206 6.35 -11.57 -9.91
CA ASN A 206 6.18 -11.11 -8.54
C ASN A 206 4.70 -10.72 -8.35
N ASP A 207 4.08 -11.24 -7.31
CA ASP A 207 2.64 -11.13 -7.09
C ASP A 207 2.32 -10.35 -5.80
N TRP A 208 1.06 -9.97 -5.64
CA TRP A 208 0.56 -9.21 -4.51
C TRP A 208 0.83 -9.91 -3.18
N ILE A 209 1.26 -9.11 -2.20
CA ILE A 209 1.40 -9.52 -0.82
C ILE A 209 0.14 -9.10 -0.08
N ASP A 210 -0.69 -10.07 0.27
CA ASP A 210 -1.80 -9.87 1.18
C ASP A 210 -1.31 -9.83 2.64
N VAL A 211 -1.44 -8.65 3.26
CA VAL A 211 -1.05 -8.41 4.66
C VAL A 211 -2.16 -8.86 5.59
N GLN A 212 -3.40 -8.53 5.25
CA GLN A 212 -4.60 -8.92 5.96
C GLN A 212 -5.76 -8.85 4.98
N ASP A 213 -6.44 -9.99 4.85
CA ASP A 213 -7.55 -10.21 3.93
C ASP A 213 -8.56 -9.06 3.95
N GLU A 214 -8.95 -8.64 2.76
CA GLU A 214 -9.79 -7.49 2.44
C GLU A 214 -9.33 -6.12 3.01
N ARG A 215 -8.24 -6.03 3.78
CA ARG A 215 -7.84 -4.81 4.52
C ARG A 215 -6.63 -4.13 3.92
N TYR A 216 -5.61 -4.90 3.57
CA TYR A 216 -4.39 -4.31 3.04
C TYR A 216 -3.60 -5.30 2.21
N ARG A 217 -3.35 -4.95 0.96
CA ARG A 217 -2.42 -5.66 0.08
C ARG A 217 -1.54 -4.67 -0.67
N TYR A 218 -0.34 -5.10 -1.02
CA TYR A 218 0.60 -4.28 -1.78
C TYR A 218 1.45 -5.15 -2.71
N LEU A 219 1.99 -4.53 -3.75
CA LEU A 219 2.96 -5.11 -4.66
C LEU A 219 4.15 -4.16 -4.75
N ALA A 220 5.35 -4.67 -4.48
CA ALA A 220 6.58 -3.91 -4.53
C ALA A 220 7.45 -4.41 -5.68
N ILE A 221 7.80 -3.51 -6.61
CA ILE A 221 8.50 -3.81 -7.85
C ILE A 221 9.79 -2.99 -7.89
N ASP A 222 10.91 -3.65 -8.17
CA ASP A 222 12.21 -3.04 -8.51
C ASP A 222 12.68 -3.70 -9.82
N ASP A 223 12.64 -2.94 -10.91
CA ASP A 223 12.93 -3.45 -12.26
C ASP A 223 13.67 -2.36 -13.08
N ALA A 224 13.95 -2.61 -14.36
CA ALA A 224 14.70 -1.71 -15.23
C ALA A 224 14.10 -0.29 -15.38
N ASN A 225 12.82 -0.12 -15.08
CA ASN A 225 12.13 1.18 -15.13
C ASN A 225 12.15 1.92 -13.78
N GLY A 226 12.79 1.37 -12.75
CA GLY A 226 12.84 1.91 -11.40
C GLY A 226 11.90 1.18 -10.42
N VAL A 227 11.53 1.88 -9.35
CA VAL A 227 10.72 1.33 -8.26
C VAL A 227 9.25 1.68 -8.45
N ASN A 228 8.36 0.68 -8.35
CA ASN A 228 6.91 0.88 -8.37
C ASN A 228 6.26 0.16 -7.19
N ILE A 229 5.44 0.89 -6.43
CA ILE A 229 4.69 0.35 -5.30
C ILE A 229 3.20 0.54 -5.56
N LYS A 230 2.48 -0.57 -5.69
CA LYS A 230 1.01 -0.60 -5.72
C LYS A 230 0.47 -0.96 -4.35
N ILE A 231 -0.62 -0.32 -3.94
CA ILE A 231 -1.25 -0.51 -2.62
C ILE A 231 -2.77 -0.51 -2.82
N VAL A 232 -3.44 -1.45 -2.14
CA VAL A 232 -4.90 -1.42 -1.96
C VAL A 232 -5.21 -1.38 -0.48
N ILE A 233 -6.03 -0.39 -0.08
CA ILE A 233 -6.50 -0.22 1.29
C ILE A 233 -8.00 -0.50 1.32
N GLY A 234 -8.38 -1.49 2.12
CA GLY A 234 -9.76 -1.85 2.43
C GLY A 234 -10.58 -2.33 1.24
N GLU A 235 -9.94 -2.89 0.20
CA GLU A 235 -10.54 -3.20 -1.11
C GLU A 235 -11.37 -2.03 -1.67
N TYR A 236 -10.94 -0.82 -1.36
CA TYR A 236 -11.58 0.41 -1.78
C TYR A 236 -10.60 1.37 -2.44
N LEU A 237 -9.52 1.75 -1.75
CA LEU A 237 -8.59 2.76 -2.23
C LEU A 237 -7.39 2.11 -2.91
N ALA A 238 -7.30 2.25 -4.23
CA ALA A 238 -6.11 1.92 -5.01
C ALA A 238 -5.12 3.09 -5.00
N CYS A 239 -3.84 2.77 -4.93
CA CYS A 239 -2.74 3.72 -5.05
C CYS A 239 -1.57 3.07 -5.78
N GLU A 240 -0.91 3.85 -6.62
CA GLU A 240 0.36 3.50 -7.22
C GLU A 240 1.34 4.68 -7.08
N VAL A 241 2.58 4.35 -6.72
CA VAL A 241 3.68 5.30 -6.56
C VAL A 241 4.90 4.77 -7.30
N ALA A 242 5.46 5.55 -8.21
CA ALA A 242 6.62 5.15 -9.00
C ALA A 242 7.76 6.17 -8.91
N TRP A 243 8.99 5.64 -8.84
CA TRP A 243 10.26 6.36 -8.94
C TRP A 243 11.01 5.81 -10.14
N ASN A 244 10.93 6.51 -11.26
CA ASN A 244 11.58 6.11 -12.49
C ASN A 244 13.01 6.64 -12.53
N ASP A 245 13.94 5.82 -13.05
CA ASP A 245 15.35 6.18 -13.27
C ASP A 245 15.58 7.03 -14.54
#